data_AF-A0A6M1SHW9-F1
#
_entry.id   AF-A0A6M1SHW9-F1
#
_cell.length_a   1.000
_cell.length_b   1.000
_cell.length_c   1.000
_cell.angle_alpha   90.00
_cell.angle_beta   90.00
_cell.angle_gamma   90.00
#
_symmetry.space_group_name_H-M   'P 1'
#
loop_
_entity.id
_entity.type
_entity.pdbx_description
1 polymer ?
#
loop_
_entity_poly.entity_id
_entity_poly.type
_entity_poly.pdbx_seq_one_letter_code
_entity_poly.pdbx_strand_id
1 'polypeptide(L)'
;MKVKYVGIKLKSDCTAFDSDKFYEELERLSGLVIESPSIERHFFFDNTSREGYLLGLVVTLKDQRRLCKAKVQDGELILKTEDLLDEDKLVDFNFFAIRKDTRKGIYQYYYSSCSPNTYGDVCKRIFYDLKKKMIHDEYVRLAPGEAAYENT
;
A
#
# COMPACT_ATOMS: atom_id res chain seq x y z
N MET A 1 0.80 -22.47 -4.86
CA MET A 1 0.11 -21.22 -4.44
C MET A 1 -1.34 -21.25 -4.92
N LYS A 2 -2.34 -21.25 -4.03
CA LYS A 2 -3.77 -21.18 -4.44
C LYS A 2 -4.19 -19.71 -4.49
N VAL A 3 -4.27 -19.17 -5.70
CA VAL A 3 -4.68 -17.78 -5.95
C VAL A 3 -6.20 -17.65 -5.84
N LYS A 4 -6.64 -16.61 -5.15
CA LYS A 4 -8.03 -16.19 -5.03
C LYS A 4 -8.18 -14.78 -5.58
N TYR A 5 -9.37 -14.46 -6.07
CA TYR A 5 -9.74 -13.12 -6.48
C TYR A 5 -10.82 -12.61 -5.52
N VAL A 6 -10.52 -11.53 -4.81
CA VAL A 6 -11.40 -10.96 -3.78
C VAL A 6 -11.99 -9.67 -4.32
N GLY A 7 -13.32 -9.51 -4.19
CA GLY A 7 -13.98 -8.26 -4.52
C GLY A 7 -13.65 -7.18 -3.50
N ILE A 8 -13.28 -5.99 -3.98
CA ILE A 8 -13.00 -4.81 -3.15
C ILE A 8 -13.86 -3.63 -3.59
N LYS A 9 -14.11 -2.70 -2.67
CA LYS A 9 -14.77 -1.42 -2.99
C LYS A 9 -14.15 -0.29 -2.18
N LEU A 10 -13.71 0.76 -2.87
CA LEU A 10 -13.30 2.01 -2.22
C LEU A 10 -14.55 2.82 -1.87
N LYS A 11 -14.63 3.27 -0.62
CA LYS A 11 -15.71 4.12 -0.11
C LYS A 11 -15.07 5.28 0.65
N SER A 12 -15.67 6.45 0.49
CA SER A 12 -15.35 7.65 1.26
C SER A 12 -16.66 8.34 1.60
N ASP A 13 -16.81 8.72 2.87
CA ASP A 13 -17.95 9.52 3.35
C ASP A 13 -17.68 11.02 3.23
N CYS A 14 -16.50 11.40 2.72
CA CYS A 14 -16.17 12.78 2.41
C CYS A 14 -16.96 13.23 1.17
N THR A 15 -17.90 14.15 1.34
CA THR A 15 -18.73 14.69 0.26
C THR A 15 -17.93 15.50 -0.76
N ALA A 16 -16.82 16.09 -0.33
CA ALA A 16 -15.86 16.79 -1.19
C ALA A 16 -14.82 15.85 -1.82
N PHE A 17 -15.00 14.53 -1.72
CA PHE A 17 -14.08 13.56 -2.32
C PHE A 17 -14.16 13.60 -3.84
N ASP A 18 -13.07 14.06 -4.44
CA ASP A 18 -12.82 13.92 -5.86
C ASP A 18 -12.03 12.61 -6.09
N SER A 19 -12.68 11.64 -6.73
CA SER A 19 -12.06 10.34 -7.00
C SER A 19 -10.93 10.43 -8.02
N ASP A 20 -11.02 11.35 -8.97
CA ASP A 20 -10.03 11.46 -10.04
C ASP A 20 -8.72 12.01 -9.48
N LYS A 21 -8.79 13.06 -8.64
CA LYS A 21 -7.63 13.55 -7.89
C LYS A 21 -7.00 12.49 -6.99
N PHE A 22 -7.83 11.63 -6.39
CA PHE A 22 -7.30 10.52 -5.58
C PHE A 22 -6.56 9.50 -6.44
N TYR A 23 -7.07 9.18 -7.63
CA TYR A 23 -6.39 8.25 -8.54
C TYR A 23 -5.12 8.84 -9.14
N GLU A 24 -5.11 10.14 -9.46
CA GLU A 24 -3.92 10.88 -9.86
C GLU A 24 -2.86 10.87 -8.75
N GLU A 25 -3.25 11.08 -7.50
CA GLU A 25 -2.32 11.05 -6.36
C GLU A 25 -1.76 9.64 -6.12
N LEU A 26 -2.58 8.59 -6.30
CA LEU A 26 -2.09 7.22 -6.24
C LEU A 26 -1.04 6.95 -7.33
N GLU A 27 -1.31 7.35 -8.57
CA GLU A 27 -0.35 7.22 -9.69
C GLU A 27 0.93 8.03 -9.45
N ARG A 28 0.81 9.26 -8.92
CA ARG A 28 1.96 10.09 -8.51
C ARG A 28 2.83 9.41 -7.44
N LEU A 29 2.21 8.63 -6.56
CA LEU A 29 2.87 7.85 -5.52
C LEU A 29 3.23 6.41 -5.96
N SER A 30 3.11 6.08 -7.24
CA SER A 30 3.55 4.80 -7.77
C SER A 30 5.05 4.60 -7.50
N GLY A 31 5.41 3.42 -6.99
CA GLY A 31 6.74 3.15 -6.42
C GLY A 31 6.84 3.45 -4.92
N LEU A 32 5.74 3.80 -4.24
CA LEU A 32 5.71 3.98 -2.78
C LEU A 32 6.20 2.71 -2.07
N VAL A 33 7.20 2.89 -1.22
CA VAL A 33 7.74 1.83 -0.35
C VAL A 33 7.17 1.98 1.05
N ILE A 34 6.71 0.88 1.62
CA ILE A 34 6.33 0.76 3.03
C ILE A 34 7.13 -0.37 3.65
N GLU A 35 8.01 0.01 4.55
CA GLU A 35 8.92 -0.90 5.25
C GLU A 35 8.41 -1.23 6.65
N SER A 36 8.69 -2.46 7.06
CA SER A 36 8.55 -2.96 8.42
C SER A 36 9.72 -3.92 8.68
N PRO A 37 10.03 -4.25 9.95
CA PRO A 37 11.26 -4.98 10.28
C PRO A 37 11.50 -6.33 9.57
N SER A 38 10.48 -6.93 8.96
CA SER A 38 10.59 -8.21 8.25
C SER A 38 9.97 -8.21 6.85
N ILE A 39 9.37 -7.08 6.44
CA ILE A 39 8.62 -6.99 5.18
C ILE A 39 8.80 -5.59 4.59
N GLU A 40 9.12 -5.56 3.32
CA GLU A 40 9.17 -4.35 2.48
C GLU A 40 8.10 -4.47 1.39
N ARG A 41 7.25 -3.45 1.23
CA ARG A 41 6.17 -3.45 0.25
C ARG A 41 6.26 -2.27 -0.70
N HIS A 42 6.29 -2.56 -1.99
CA HIS A 42 6.23 -1.59 -3.07
C HIS A 42 4.82 -1.55 -3.64
N PHE A 43 4.27 -0.36 -3.77
CA PHE A 43 2.94 -0.13 -4.34
C PHE A 43 3.08 0.58 -5.68
N PHE A 44 2.59 -0.05 -6.74
CA PHE A 44 2.54 0.50 -8.08
C PHE A 44 1.09 0.75 -8.46
N PHE A 45 0.84 1.95 -8.98
CA PHE A 45 -0.46 2.42 -9.42
C PHE A 45 -0.34 2.93 -10.84
N ASP A 46 -1.35 2.61 -11.65
CA ASP A 46 -1.46 3.02 -13.03
C ASP A 46 -2.90 3.45 -13.30
N ASN A 47 -3.07 4.75 -13.54
CA ASN A 47 -4.35 5.39 -13.73
C ASN A 47 -4.60 5.78 -15.20
N THR A 48 -3.59 5.60 -16.06
CA THR A 48 -3.54 6.16 -17.42
C THR A 48 -3.51 5.10 -18.52
N SER A 49 -2.98 3.90 -18.29
CA SER A 49 -2.85 2.88 -19.35
C SER A 49 -4.18 2.29 -19.82
N ARG A 50 -5.22 2.36 -18.98
CA ARG A 50 -6.56 1.85 -19.29
C ARG A 50 -7.63 2.81 -18.80
N GLU A 51 -8.33 3.43 -19.75
CA GLU A 51 -9.45 4.32 -19.46
C GLU A 51 -10.52 3.64 -18.58
N GLY A 52 -11.04 4.38 -17.61
CA GLY A 52 -12.07 3.89 -16.69
C GLY A 52 -11.59 2.91 -15.61
N TYR A 53 -10.30 2.57 -15.58
CA TYR A 53 -9.72 1.68 -14.58
C TYR A 53 -8.51 2.30 -13.87
N LEU A 54 -8.41 2.04 -12.57
CA LEU A 54 -7.15 2.10 -11.83
C LEU A 54 -6.59 0.67 -11.75
N LEU A 55 -5.39 0.48 -12.26
CA LEU A 55 -4.65 -0.76 -12.19
C LEU A 55 -3.54 -0.65 -11.16
N GLY A 56 -3.06 -1.78 -10.66
CA GLY A 56 -1.84 -1.76 -9.87
C GLY A 56 -1.36 -3.11 -9.40
N LEU A 57 -0.22 -3.02 -8.73
CA LEU A 57 0.58 -4.15 -8.28
C LEU A 57 1.15 -3.81 -6.91
N VAL A 58 1.03 -4.74 -5.97
CA VAL A 58 1.77 -4.70 -4.71
C VAL A 58 2.85 -5.77 -4.76
N VAL A 59 4.10 -5.37 -4.64
CA VAL A 59 5.24 -6.29 -4.51
C VAL A 59 5.66 -6.33 -3.06
N THR A 60 5.71 -7.51 -2.46
CA THR A 60 6.10 -7.71 -1.07
C THR A 60 7.38 -8.53 -1.03
N LEU A 61 8.47 -7.90 -0.62
CA LEU A 61 9.73 -8.57 -0.32
C LEU A 61 9.69 -9.05 1.14
N LYS A 62 9.90 -10.35 1.34
CA LYS A 62 9.95 -10.94 2.67
C LYS A 62 11.40 -11.22 3.03
N ASP A 63 11.85 -10.68 4.15
CA ASP A 63 13.14 -11.05 4.69
C ASP A 63 13.02 -12.41 5.38
N GLN A 64 13.49 -13.47 4.71
CA GLN A 64 13.49 -14.83 5.25
C GLN A 64 14.77 -15.19 6.03
N ARG A 65 15.66 -14.23 6.33
CA ARG A 65 16.85 -14.46 7.17
C ARG A 65 16.54 -14.84 8.64
N ARG A 66 15.29 -15.16 8.98
CA ARG A 66 14.84 -15.53 10.34
C ARG A 66 14.08 -16.85 10.39
N LEU A 67 14.50 -17.87 9.64
CA LEU A 67 14.06 -19.25 9.89
C LEU A 67 14.83 -19.80 11.11
N CYS A 68 14.25 -19.62 12.30
CA CYS A 68 14.71 -20.27 13.53
C CYS A 68 14.39 -21.77 13.47
N LYS A 69 15.40 -22.65 13.39
CA LYS A 69 15.29 -24.06 13.76
C LYS A 69 15.15 -24.17 15.28
N ALA A 70 14.05 -24.74 15.75
CA ALA A 70 13.86 -25.12 17.14
C ALA A 70 14.29 -26.58 17.34
N LYS A 71 15.18 -26.86 18.29
CA LYS A 71 15.53 -28.22 18.73
C LYS A 71 15.40 -28.29 20.25
N VAL A 72 14.78 -29.37 20.75
CA VAL A 72 14.80 -29.68 22.18
C VAL A 72 16.01 -30.57 22.44
N GLN A 73 16.92 -30.13 23.30
CA GLN A 73 18.09 -30.88 23.75
C GLN A 73 18.19 -30.73 25.28
N ASP A 74 18.29 -31.85 26.00
CA ASP A 74 18.34 -31.89 27.47
C ASP A 74 17.16 -31.18 28.19
N GLY A 75 16.00 -31.11 27.54
CA GLY A 75 14.80 -30.45 28.07
C GLY A 75 14.72 -28.95 27.77
N GLU A 76 15.72 -28.37 27.12
CA GLU A 76 15.77 -26.96 26.77
C GLU A 76 15.47 -26.72 25.27
N LEU A 77 14.67 -25.68 24.98
CA LEU A 77 14.32 -25.25 23.62
C LEU A 77 15.43 -24.34 23.06
N ILE A 78 16.20 -24.86 22.10
CA ILE A 78 17.26 -24.11 21.42
C ILE A 78 16.76 -23.64 20.06
N LEU A 79 16.73 -22.32 19.85
CA LEU A 79 16.42 -21.69 18.56
C LEU A 79 17.74 -21.33 17.84
N LYS A 80 17.96 -21.84 16.63
CA LYS A 80 19.10 -21.50 15.78
C LYS A 80 18.62 -20.96 14.44
N THR A 81 19.02 -19.75 14.08
CA THR A 81 18.84 -19.18 12.75
C THR A 81 19.92 -19.74 11.81
N GLU A 82 19.54 -20.25 10.64
CA GLU A 82 20.45 -20.54 9.53
C GLU A 82 20.09 -19.62 8.36
N ASP A 83 21.10 -18.99 7.74
CA ASP A 83 20.94 -17.98 6.70
C ASP A 83 20.61 -18.60 5.33
N LEU A 84 19.69 -17.96 4.60
CA LEU A 84 19.54 -18.15 3.16
C LEU A 84 20.71 -17.43 2.45
N LEU A 85 21.26 -18.05 1.41
CA LEU A 85 22.37 -17.52 0.60
C LEU A 85 22.10 -16.07 0.15
N ASP A 86 23.13 -15.23 0.22
CA ASP A 86 23.08 -13.82 0.65
C ASP A 86 22.27 -12.79 -0.18
N GLU A 87 21.67 -13.09 -1.33
CA GLU A 87 21.06 -12.06 -2.19
C GLU A 87 19.61 -12.32 -2.68
N ASP A 88 19.05 -13.52 -2.47
CA ASP A 88 17.71 -13.85 -2.95
C ASP A 88 16.62 -13.55 -1.89
N LYS A 89 15.81 -12.50 -2.12
CA LYS A 89 14.58 -12.25 -1.34
C LYS A 89 13.39 -12.96 -1.98
N LEU A 90 12.58 -13.67 -1.18
CA LEU A 90 11.30 -14.16 -1.68
C LEU A 90 10.33 -13.00 -1.93
N VAL A 91 9.70 -13.03 -3.09
CA VAL A 91 8.80 -11.98 -3.57
C VAL A 91 7.38 -12.51 -3.70
N ASP A 92 6.44 -11.77 -3.13
CA ASP A 92 5.02 -11.92 -3.40
C ASP A 92 4.49 -10.75 -4.24
N PHE A 93 3.52 -11.03 -5.10
CA PHE A 93 2.86 -10.02 -5.93
C PHE A 93 1.34 -10.11 -5.81
N ASN A 94 0.68 -8.97 -5.67
CA ASN A 94 -0.77 -8.87 -5.65
C ASN A 94 -1.24 -7.85 -6.70
N PHE A 95 -1.85 -8.33 -7.78
CA PHE A 95 -2.46 -7.48 -8.80
C PHE A 95 -3.85 -7.00 -8.36
N PHE A 96 -4.23 -5.78 -8.76
CA PHE A 96 -5.59 -5.29 -8.60
C PHE A 96 -6.05 -4.45 -9.79
N ALA A 97 -7.37 -4.40 -9.96
CA ALA A 97 -8.03 -3.51 -10.92
C ALA A 97 -9.32 -2.98 -10.31
N ILE A 98 -9.53 -1.67 -10.39
CA ILE A 98 -10.69 -0.97 -9.83
C ILE A 98 -11.34 -0.17 -10.94
N ARG A 99 -12.65 -0.35 -11.16
CA ARG A 99 -13.41 0.46 -12.11
C ARG A 99 -13.74 1.81 -11.46
N LYS A 100 -13.33 2.92 -12.07
CA LYS A 100 -13.38 4.28 -11.50
C LYS A 100 -14.83 4.71 -11.17
N ASP A 101 -15.76 4.44 -12.09
CA ASP A 101 -17.19 4.80 -11.99
C ASP A 101 -17.90 4.30 -10.72
N THR A 102 -17.62 3.06 -10.33
CA THR A 102 -18.32 2.30 -9.30
C THR A 102 -17.45 2.09 -8.08
N ARG A 103 -16.15 2.37 -8.21
CA ARG A 103 -15.09 2.15 -7.21
C ARG A 103 -15.00 0.70 -6.75
N LYS A 104 -15.53 -0.22 -7.54
CA LYS A 104 -15.51 -1.66 -7.30
C LYS A 104 -14.37 -2.27 -8.08
N GLY A 105 -13.71 -3.25 -7.50
CA GLY A 105 -12.55 -3.89 -8.10
C GLY A 105 -12.36 -5.32 -7.66
N ILE A 106 -11.32 -5.91 -8.23
CA ILE A 106 -10.86 -7.26 -7.92
C ILE A 106 -9.41 -7.14 -7.44
N TYR A 107 -9.08 -7.87 -6.38
CA TYR A 107 -7.75 -7.96 -5.80
C TYR A 107 -7.29 -9.42 -5.81
N GLN A 108 -6.11 -9.68 -6.38
CA GLN A 108 -5.48 -10.99 -6.35
C GLN A 108 -4.90 -11.24 -4.97
N TYR A 109 -5.29 -12.34 -4.33
CA TYR A 109 -4.86 -12.69 -2.98
C TYR A 109 -4.53 -14.18 -2.88
N TYR A 110 -3.47 -14.50 -2.15
CA TYR A 110 -3.15 -15.86 -1.75
C TYR A 110 -2.56 -15.88 -0.34
N TYR A 111 -2.48 -17.07 0.26
CA TYR A 111 -2.02 -17.24 1.63
C TYR A 111 -0.66 -16.57 1.85
N SER A 112 -0.54 -15.79 2.93
CA SER A 112 0.63 -15.00 3.31
C SER A 112 1.03 -13.83 2.40
N SER A 113 0.30 -13.54 1.31
CA SER A 113 0.53 -12.32 0.50
C SER A 113 -0.07 -11.06 1.15
N CYS A 114 0.14 -9.89 0.54
CA CYS A 114 -0.48 -8.65 1.03
C CYS A 114 -2.01 -8.78 1.03
N SER A 115 -2.63 -8.49 2.17
CA SER A 115 -4.08 -8.62 2.30
C SER A 115 -4.78 -7.40 1.66
N PRO A 116 -6.02 -7.56 1.15
CA PRO A 116 -6.82 -6.44 0.70
C PRO A 116 -7.02 -5.35 1.77
N ASN A 117 -7.04 -5.73 3.06
CA ASN A 117 -7.16 -4.80 4.17
C ASN A 117 -5.91 -3.94 4.32
N THR A 118 -4.73 -4.56 4.26
CA THR A 118 -3.44 -3.87 4.29
C THR A 118 -3.33 -2.87 3.13
N TYR A 119 -3.72 -3.29 1.92
CA TYR A 119 -3.84 -2.37 0.78
C TYR A 119 -4.81 -1.21 1.07
N GLY A 120 -5.99 -1.52 1.60
CA GLY A 120 -7.00 -0.52 1.95
C GLY A 120 -6.51 0.51 2.99
N ASP A 121 -5.72 0.08 3.98
CA ASP A 121 -5.15 0.98 4.99
C ASP A 121 -4.11 1.94 4.40
N VAL A 122 -3.34 1.49 3.40
CA VAL A 122 -2.45 2.36 2.64
C VAL A 122 -3.25 3.40 1.84
N CYS A 123 -4.30 2.97 1.14
CA CYS A 123 -5.19 3.89 0.42
C CYS A 123 -5.83 4.92 1.36
N LYS A 124 -6.25 4.52 2.57
CA LYS A 124 -6.79 5.45 3.57
C LYS A 124 -5.75 6.48 3.98
N ARG A 125 -4.50 6.07 4.25
CA ARG A 125 -3.41 7.00 4.62
C ARG A 125 -3.20 8.04 3.54
N ILE A 126 -3.02 7.58 2.29
CA ILE A 126 -2.84 8.47 1.12
C ILE A 126 -4.03 9.43 0.98
N PHE A 127 -5.27 8.93 1.14
CA PHE A 127 -6.46 9.76 1.10
C PHE A 127 -6.46 10.86 2.17
N TYR A 128 -6.09 10.52 3.42
CA TYR A 128 -6.03 11.52 4.49
C TYR A 128 -4.95 12.57 4.26
N ASP A 129 -3.80 12.18 3.72
CA ASP A 129 -2.71 13.11 3.41
C ASP A 129 -3.11 14.05 2.26
N LEU A 130 -3.73 13.50 1.20
CA LEU A 130 -4.31 14.29 0.12
C LEU A 130 -5.37 15.27 0.63
N LYS A 131 -6.28 14.80 1.49
CA LYS A 131 -7.32 15.65 2.09
C LYS A 131 -6.71 16.81 2.86
N LYS A 132 -5.68 16.57 3.68
CA LYS A 132 -4.98 17.64 4.43
C LYS A 132 -4.35 18.66 3.48
N LYS A 133 -3.68 18.19 2.43
CA LYS A 133 -3.07 19.06 1.42
C LYS A 133 -4.12 19.93 0.74
N MET A 134 -5.24 19.35 0.30
CA MET A 134 -6.32 20.11 -0.33
C MET A 134 -6.92 21.18 0.59
N ILE A 135 -7.09 20.88 1.87
CA ILE A 135 -7.58 21.86 2.86
C ILE A 135 -6.58 23.01 3.04
N HIS A 136 -5.29 22.68 3.11
CA HIS A 136 -4.23 23.68 3.25
C HIS A 136 -4.14 24.57 2.00
N ASP A 137 -4.14 23.99 0.80
CA ASP A 137 -4.09 24.72 -0.47
C ASP A 137 -5.30 25.67 -0.61
N GLU A 138 -6.48 25.23 -0.17
CA GLU A 138 -7.69 26.05 -0.13
C GLU A 138 -7.55 27.23 0.86
N TYR A 139 -7.01 26.98 2.06
CA TYR A 139 -6.77 28.02 3.06
C TYR A 139 -5.81 29.09 2.53
N VAL A 140 -4.69 28.68 1.95
CA VAL A 140 -3.70 29.59 1.34
C VAL A 140 -4.32 30.40 0.21
N ARG A 141 -5.19 29.80 -0.62
CA ARG A 141 -5.89 30.51 -1.69
C ARG A 141 -6.83 31.60 -1.16
N LEU A 142 -7.49 31.35 -0.03
CA LEU A 142 -8.47 32.28 0.57
C LEU A 142 -7.81 33.37 1.42
N ALA A 143 -6.64 33.11 2.02
CA ALA A 143 -5.92 34.03 2.90
C ALA A 143 -4.42 34.14 2.55
N PRO A 144 -4.06 34.63 1.35
CA PRO A 144 -2.67 34.62 0.88
C PRO A 144 -1.70 35.49 1.71
N GLY A 145 -2.22 36.43 2.52
CA GLY A 145 -1.42 37.34 3.36
C GLY A 145 -1.08 36.83 4.76
N GLU A 146 -1.73 35.77 5.26
CA GLU A 146 -1.52 35.24 6.63
C GLU A 146 -0.56 34.04 6.65
N ALA A 147 -0.43 33.31 5.54
CA ALA A 147 0.46 32.13 5.43
C ALA A 147 1.97 32.48 5.44
N ALA A 148 2.34 33.76 5.39
CA ALA A 148 3.73 34.21 5.41
C ALA A 148 4.34 34.32 6.83
N TYR A 149 3.54 34.15 7.88
CA TYR A 149 3.96 34.44 9.26
C TYR A 149 4.27 33.20 10.14
N GLU A 150 4.15 31.97 9.62
CA GLU A 150 4.42 30.75 10.42
C GLU A 150 5.84 30.17 10.24
N ASN A 151 6.74 30.85 9.52
CA ASN A 151 8.14 30.42 9.33
C ASN A 151 9.17 31.47 9.80
N THR A 152 8.94 32.10 10.95
CA THR A 152 9.96 32.88 11.69
C THR A 152 10.11 32.36 13.11
#